data_AF-A0A0U0W740-F1
#
_entry.id   AF-A0A0U0W740-F1
#
_cell.length_a   1.000
_cell.length_b   1.000
_cell.length_c   1.000
_cell.angle_alpha   90.00
_cell.angle_beta   90.00
_cell.angle_gamma   90.00
#
_symmetry.space_group_name_H-M   'P 1'
#
loop_
_entity.id
_entity.type
_entity.pdbx_description
1 polymer ?
#
loop_
_entity_poly.entity_id
_entity_poly.type
_entity_poly.pdbx_seq_one_letter_code
_entity_poly.pdbx_strand_id
1 'polypeptide(L)'
;MSRTRSPTTMLTAIAATVVIVTWVGHATRDRPAAEPPRTQDTQFSEQPLVGLGGGVTVRELSQQTPFSLVALTGDLAGTSTRVRAKHPDGSWGPWYRTEYETAAPDPVAGGRSGEDPSEGPRSTDPVFVGTTTTVQIAVTRPLDAPVTRPQEAASPPDDLGYRPASREQPFGQNISAILISPPQAPAHTQWTPPAGVLMPGQAPAIISRAEWGADESLRCGTPQYDNGIRAAVVHHTAGSNDYSPLESAGIVKAIYTYHSKTLGWCDIAYNALVDKYGQVFEGSAGGLTKAVEGFHTGGFNRNTWGVAMIGNFDDVPPTPLQLRSLGRLLGWRLGMDGVDPRGTVQLESAGSHYTTFAAGTVATLPTIFTHRDVGNTDCPGNAAYALMDEVREIAAHFNDPPEELIKALQGGAIYDHWQELGGMNSVLGAPTSPEDSAEGDARYVTFTKGAMYWSPVTGPQPVTGAIYDAWASLSYERGPLGLPTSAEIQEPLQITQNFQHGTLNYERLTGNVTEVVDGITTPLSTQAPSGPTVPPEHFSLPAHPGT
;
A
#
# COMPACT_ATOMS: atom_id res chain seq x y z
N MET A 1 -18.13 48.83 -82.72
CA MET A 1 -19.41 49.35 -82.21
C MET A 1 -19.70 48.64 -80.88
N SER A 2 -19.05 48.85 -79.74
CA SER A 2 -18.73 50.01 -78.89
C SER A 2 -19.91 50.96 -78.60
N ARG A 3 -20.48 50.84 -77.39
CA ARG A 3 -20.86 51.98 -76.55
C ARG A 3 -20.57 51.67 -75.08
N THR A 4 -19.61 52.43 -74.58
CA THR A 4 -19.24 52.71 -73.19
C THR A 4 -20.33 53.48 -72.44
N ARG A 5 -20.33 53.44 -71.09
CA ARG A 5 -20.23 54.62 -70.19
C ARG A 5 -20.24 54.25 -68.69
N SER A 6 -19.08 54.48 -68.07
CA SER A 6 -18.70 55.15 -66.80
C SER A 6 -19.66 55.31 -65.59
N PRO A 7 -19.10 55.52 -64.36
CA PRO A 7 -19.66 55.14 -63.07
C PRO A 7 -20.35 56.28 -62.29
N THR A 8 -21.10 55.93 -61.24
CA THR A 8 -21.55 56.89 -60.21
C THR A 8 -21.57 56.24 -58.82
N THR A 9 -20.96 56.93 -57.86
CA THR A 9 -20.79 56.66 -56.43
C THR A 9 -22.09 56.33 -55.68
N MET A 10 -22.04 55.34 -54.77
CA MET A 10 -23.00 55.21 -53.66
C MET A 10 -22.29 55.29 -52.30
N LEU A 11 -22.72 56.27 -51.51
CA LEU A 11 -22.43 56.41 -50.08
C LEU A 11 -23.14 55.29 -49.30
N THR A 12 -22.40 54.60 -48.45
CA THR A 12 -22.93 53.65 -47.47
C THR A 12 -23.43 54.44 -46.25
N ALA A 13 -24.72 54.28 -45.92
CA ALA A 13 -25.31 54.78 -44.67
C ALA A 13 -25.48 53.62 -43.69
N ILE A 14 -24.84 53.73 -42.52
CA ILE A 14 -25.05 52.87 -41.36
C ILE A 14 -26.27 53.41 -40.61
N ALA A 15 -27.36 52.64 -40.55
CA ALA A 15 -28.52 52.94 -39.74
C ALA A 15 -28.48 52.12 -38.44
N ALA A 16 -28.31 52.80 -37.32
CA ALA A 16 -28.48 52.26 -35.98
C ALA A 16 -29.98 52.06 -35.69
N THR A 17 -30.36 50.90 -35.16
CA THR A 17 -31.70 50.67 -34.60
C THR A 17 -31.56 50.34 -33.12
N VAL A 18 -32.09 51.23 -32.29
CA VAL A 18 -32.33 51.03 -30.86
C VAL A 18 -33.61 50.21 -30.72
N VAL A 19 -33.55 49.09 -29.98
CA VAL A 19 -34.74 48.34 -29.54
C VAL A 19 -34.78 48.35 -28.02
N ILE A 20 -35.91 48.84 -27.51
CA ILE A 20 -36.27 48.95 -26.09
C ILE A 20 -36.61 47.55 -25.56
N VAL A 21 -36.00 47.21 -24.43
CA VAL A 21 -36.22 45.97 -23.67
C VAL A 21 -37.59 45.99 -23.00
N THR A 22 -38.40 44.96 -23.22
CA THR A 22 -39.53 44.59 -22.35
C THR A 22 -39.26 43.23 -21.74
N TRP A 23 -39.25 43.20 -20.41
CA TRP A 23 -39.04 42.02 -19.58
C TRP A 23 -40.28 41.11 -19.62
N VAL A 24 -40.13 39.89 -20.12
CA VAL A 24 -41.01 38.76 -19.80
C VAL A 24 -40.11 37.59 -19.41
N GLY A 25 -40.17 37.22 -18.14
CA GLY A 25 -39.31 36.20 -17.54
C GLY A 25 -39.51 34.83 -18.18
N HIS A 26 -38.43 34.27 -18.70
CA HIS A 26 -38.23 32.82 -18.75
C HIS A 26 -36.98 32.55 -17.93
N ALA A 27 -37.21 32.05 -16.72
CA ALA A 27 -36.14 31.58 -15.83
C ALA A 27 -35.50 30.33 -16.45
N THR A 28 -34.51 30.52 -17.31
CA THR A 28 -33.50 29.50 -17.57
C THR A 28 -32.68 29.37 -16.30
N ARG A 29 -33.04 28.39 -15.45
CA ARG A 29 -32.20 27.99 -14.32
C ARG A 29 -30.86 27.56 -14.90
N ASP A 30 -29.81 28.31 -14.57
CA ASP A 30 -28.44 27.80 -14.61
C ASP A 30 -28.43 26.46 -13.88
N ARG A 31 -28.26 25.38 -14.64
CA ARG A 31 -27.91 24.09 -14.06
C ARG A 31 -26.46 24.24 -13.62
N PRO A 32 -26.13 24.10 -12.32
CA PRO A 32 -24.74 23.91 -11.95
C PRO A 32 -24.21 22.71 -12.74
N ALA A 33 -22.98 22.82 -13.23
CA ALA A 33 -22.28 21.71 -13.87
C ALA A 33 -22.48 20.47 -12.99
N ALA A 34 -22.99 19.38 -13.60
CA ALA A 34 -23.23 18.16 -12.87
C ALA A 34 -21.89 17.73 -12.24
N GLU A 35 -21.86 17.73 -10.91
CA GLU A 35 -20.84 17.06 -10.13
C GLU A 35 -20.66 15.65 -10.73
N PRO A 36 -19.42 15.17 -10.97
CA PRO A 36 -19.24 13.77 -11.35
C PRO A 36 -19.99 12.90 -10.33
N PRO A 37 -20.63 11.79 -10.76
CA PRO A 37 -21.44 10.99 -9.85
C PRO A 37 -20.56 10.62 -8.65
N ARG A 38 -20.93 11.11 -7.46
CA ARG A 38 -20.31 10.68 -6.21
C ARG A 38 -20.32 9.16 -6.23
N THR A 39 -19.15 8.54 -6.14
CA THR A 39 -19.04 7.10 -5.92
C THR A 39 -20.00 6.76 -4.79
N GLN A 40 -20.99 5.90 -5.01
CA GLN A 40 -22.02 5.61 -4.01
C GLN A 40 -21.33 5.23 -2.69
N ASP A 41 -21.59 5.98 -1.62
CA ASP A 41 -20.94 5.74 -0.33
C ASP A 41 -21.21 4.32 0.17
N THR A 42 -20.29 3.76 0.97
CA THR A 42 -20.48 2.48 1.64
C THR A 42 -21.78 2.50 2.46
N GLN A 43 -22.66 1.54 2.21
CA GLN A 43 -23.96 1.44 2.89
C GLN A 43 -23.94 0.38 3.99
N PHE A 44 -24.71 0.62 5.05
CA PHE A 44 -24.85 -0.27 6.20
C PHE A 44 -26.31 -0.67 6.39
N SER A 45 -26.54 -1.94 6.76
CA SER A 45 -27.80 -2.40 7.31
C SER A 45 -27.53 -3.13 8.63
N GLU A 46 -28.09 -2.61 9.72
CA GLU A 46 -28.07 -3.29 11.02
C GLU A 46 -29.27 -4.23 11.14
N GLN A 47 -29.01 -5.48 11.49
CA GLN A 47 -30.00 -6.54 11.64
C GLN A 47 -29.87 -7.19 13.04
N PRO A 48 -30.80 -6.93 13.98
CA PRO A 48 -30.76 -7.53 15.30
C PRO A 48 -30.89 -9.05 15.26
N LEU A 49 -29.99 -9.76 15.94
CA LEU A 49 -30.03 -11.21 16.07
C LEU A 49 -30.84 -11.60 17.31
N VAL A 50 -32.15 -11.76 17.15
CA VAL A 50 -33.09 -12.09 18.24
C VAL A 50 -33.10 -13.59 18.55
N GLY A 51 -33.31 -13.94 19.82
CA GLY A 51 -33.51 -15.31 20.27
C GLY A 51 -32.23 -16.15 20.33
N LEU A 52 -31.05 -15.52 20.44
CA LEU A 52 -29.78 -16.22 20.66
C LEU A 52 -29.69 -16.60 22.14
N GLY A 53 -29.81 -17.89 22.47
CA GLY A 53 -29.58 -18.41 23.82
C GLY A 53 -28.15 -18.91 24.03
N GLY A 54 -27.90 -19.55 25.17
CA GLY A 54 -26.65 -20.26 25.43
C GLY A 54 -26.44 -21.45 24.50
N GLY A 55 -25.18 -21.74 24.16
CA GLY A 55 -24.81 -22.73 23.15
C GLY A 55 -24.78 -22.16 21.73
N VAL A 56 -24.93 -23.02 20.71
CA VAL A 56 -24.79 -22.63 19.30
C VAL A 56 -26.17 -22.31 18.70
N THR A 57 -26.32 -21.12 18.15
CA THR A 57 -27.50 -20.71 17.36
C THR A 57 -27.06 -20.29 15.96
N VAL A 58 -27.81 -20.68 14.92
CA VAL A 58 -27.61 -20.21 13.55
C VAL A 58 -28.78 -19.32 13.13
N ARG A 59 -28.47 -18.17 12.53
CA ARG A 59 -29.45 -17.22 11.97
C ARG A 59 -29.15 -17.00 10.49
N GLU A 60 -30.21 -17.00 9.69
CA GLU A 60 -30.15 -16.64 8.28
C GLU A 60 -30.69 -15.22 8.11
N LEU A 61 -29.93 -14.36 7.43
CA LEU A 61 -30.29 -12.99 7.14
C LEU A 61 -30.30 -12.78 5.64
N SER A 62 -31.32 -12.10 5.13
CA SER A 62 -31.46 -11.77 3.71
C SER A 62 -31.94 -10.34 3.53
N GLN A 63 -31.41 -9.64 2.52
CA GLN A 63 -31.91 -8.33 2.08
C GLN A 63 -31.83 -8.19 0.57
N GLN A 64 -32.62 -7.28 0.00
CA GLN A 64 -32.68 -7.08 -1.46
C GLN A 64 -31.39 -6.45 -2.01
N THR A 65 -30.80 -5.51 -1.27
CA THR A 65 -29.55 -4.85 -1.66
C THR A 65 -28.37 -5.79 -1.41
N PRO A 66 -27.55 -6.13 -2.42
CA PRO A 66 -26.37 -6.96 -2.20
C PRO A 66 -25.38 -6.30 -1.24
N PHE A 67 -24.71 -7.12 -0.45
CA PHE A 67 -23.65 -6.73 0.48
C PHE A 67 -22.51 -7.76 0.37
N SER A 68 -21.32 -7.41 0.85
CA SER A 68 -20.15 -8.28 0.71
C SER A 68 -19.30 -8.42 1.96
N LEU A 69 -19.53 -7.60 3.01
CA LEU A 69 -18.93 -7.81 4.32
C LEU A 69 -20.00 -7.91 5.40
N VAL A 70 -19.67 -8.64 6.47
CA VAL A 70 -20.49 -8.80 7.66
C VAL A 70 -19.64 -8.60 8.89
N ALA A 71 -20.09 -7.73 9.80
CA ALA A 71 -19.53 -7.59 11.14
C ALA A 71 -20.62 -7.83 12.19
N LEU A 72 -20.23 -8.05 13.45
CA LEU A 72 -21.16 -8.17 14.55
C LEU A 72 -20.87 -7.10 15.60
N THR A 73 -21.91 -6.60 16.24
CA THR A 73 -21.82 -5.65 17.35
C THR A 73 -22.73 -6.08 18.51
N GLY A 74 -22.39 -5.69 19.74
CA GLY A 74 -23.17 -5.98 20.95
C GLY A 74 -22.33 -6.60 22.05
N ASP A 75 -22.95 -7.31 23.00
CA ASP A 75 -22.21 -8.04 24.05
C ASP A 75 -21.69 -9.37 23.50
N LEU A 76 -20.40 -9.40 23.16
CA LEU A 76 -19.72 -10.57 22.61
C LEU A 76 -18.83 -11.28 23.66
N ALA A 77 -18.97 -10.95 24.94
CA ALA A 77 -18.20 -11.60 26.00
C ALA A 77 -18.39 -13.12 25.98
N GLY A 78 -17.28 -13.86 25.91
CA GLY A 78 -17.28 -15.32 25.81
C GLY A 78 -18.02 -15.89 24.58
N THR A 79 -18.30 -15.06 23.57
CA THR A 79 -19.17 -15.42 22.43
C THR A 79 -18.36 -15.54 21.14
N SER A 80 -18.21 -16.74 20.58
CA SER A 80 -17.53 -16.93 19.30
C SER A 80 -18.51 -16.95 18.13
N THR A 81 -18.16 -16.30 17.02
CA THR A 81 -19.05 -16.11 15.88
C THR A 81 -18.41 -16.54 14.56
N ARG A 82 -19.24 -17.08 13.66
CA ARG A 82 -18.85 -17.46 12.31
C ARG A 82 -19.89 -17.01 11.30
N VAL A 83 -19.46 -16.62 10.11
CA VAL A 83 -20.32 -16.16 9.01
C VAL A 83 -20.07 -16.99 7.76
N ARG A 84 -21.11 -17.28 6.98
CA ARG A 84 -20.99 -17.81 5.62
C ARG A 84 -22.02 -17.16 4.69
N ALA A 85 -21.67 -17.01 3.43
CA ALA A 85 -22.56 -16.47 2.40
C ALA A 85 -23.21 -17.57 1.56
N LYS A 86 -24.40 -17.26 1.06
CA LYS A 86 -25.05 -18.04 0.02
C LYS A 86 -24.56 -17.57 -1.34
N HIS A 87 -24.12 -18.50 -2.18
CA HIS A 87 -23.69 -18.24 -3.55
C HIS A 87 -24.90 -18.04 -4.49
N PRO A 88 -24.70 -17.44 -5.68
CA PRO A 88 -25.77 -17.25 -6.66
C PRO A 88 -26.42 -18.55 -7.15
N ASP A 89 -25.69 -19.67 -7.13
CA ASP A 89 -26.19 -21.00 -7.46
C ASP A 89 -27.04 -21.65 -6.34
N GLY A 90 -27.21 -20.95 -5.22
CA GLY A 90 -27.97 -21.39 -4.05
C GLY A 90 -27.18 -22.24 -3.06
N SER A 91 -25.93 -22.59 -3.36
CA SER A 91 -25.04 -23.30 -2.43
C SER A 91 -24.52 -22.38 -1.33
N TRP A 92 -24.00 -22.98 -0.24
CA TRP A 92 -23.40 -22.24 0.87
C TRP A 92 -21.89 -22.33 0.81
N GLY A 93 -21.22 -21.19 0.99
CA GLY A 93 -19.77 -21.13 1.14
C GLY A 93 -19.28 -21.70 2.47
N PRO A 94 -17.95 -21.68 2.69
CA PRO A 94 -17.35 -22.09 3.94
C PRO A 94 -17.70 -21.13 5.08
N TRP A 95 -17.50 -21.59 6.32
CA TRP A 95 -17.63 -20.74 7.51
C TRP A 95 -16.34 -19.97 7.76
N TYR A 96 -16.45 -18.66 7.90
CA TYR A 96 -15.36 -17.77 8.31
C TYR A 96 -15.58 -17.38 9.77
N ARG A 97 -14.55 -17.54 10.61
CA ARG A 97 -14.58 -17.01 11.97
C ARG A 97 -14.41 -15.50 11.92
N THR A 98 -15.12 -14.80 12.80
CA THR A 98 -14.95 -13.36 12.99
C THR A 98 -14.02 -13.14 14.18
N GLU A 99 -13.03 -12.26 14.04
CA GLU A 99 -12.13 -11.86 15.12
C GLU A 99 -12.70 -10.63 15.85
N TYR A 100 -12.39 -10.48 17.13
CA TYR A 100 -12.84 -9.30 17.88
C TYR A 100 -11.98 -8.09 17.53
N GLU A 101 -12.63 -6.93 17.38
CA GLU A 101 -11.91 -5.67 17.22
C GLU A 101 -11.38 -5.17 18.57
N THR A 102 -10.21 -4.51 18.55
CA THR A 102 -9.58 -3.96 19.76
C THR A 102 -10.08 -2.55 20.05
N ALA A 103 -10.23 -2.10 21.30
CA ALA A 103 -10.65 -0.72 21.59
C ALA A 103 -9.53 0.30 21.29
N ALA A 104 -9.91 1.52 20.90
CA ALA A 104 -9.01 2.62 20.56
C ALA A 104 -9.22 3.84 21.48
N PRO A 105 -8.17 4.62 21.83
CA PRO A 105 -6.73 4.34 21.87
C PRO A 105 -6.30 3.65 23.18
N ASP A 106 -5.08 3.13 23.23
CA ASP A 106 -4.47 2.65 24.48
C ASP A 106 -4.46 3.77 25.54
N PRO A 107 -4.77 3.47 26.81
CA PRO A 107 -4.69 4.46 27.88
C PRO A 107 -3.27 5.04 27.96
N VAL A 108 -3.17 6.35 28.17
CA VAL A 108 -1.89 7.04 28.37
C VAL A 108 -1.15 6.37 29.54
N ALA A 109 0.17 6.19 29.43
CA ALA A 109 0.96 5.58 30.50
C ALA A 109 0.71 6.29 31.85
N GLY A 110 0.15 5.57 32.83
CA GLY A 110 -0.21 6.10 34.15
C GLY A 110 -1.61 6.74 34.27
N GLY A 111 -2.38 6.82 33.19
CA GLY A 111 -3.80 7.14 33.22
C GLY A 111 -4.64 5.90 33.55
N ARG A 112 -5.59 6.01 34.48
CA ARG A 112 -6.63 4.98 34.60
C ARG A 112 -7.41 4.97 33.29
N SER A 113 -7.53 3.81 32.66
CA SER A 113 -8.53 3.60 31.62
C SER A 113 -9.88 4.06 32.18
N GLY A 114 -10.56 4.97 31.49
CA GLY A 114 -11.95 5.30 31.81
C GLY A 114 -12.90 4.14 31.53
N GLU A 115 -12.41 3.08 30.88
CA GLU A 115 -13.14 1.85 30.60
C GLU A 115 -13.15 0.95 31.85
N ASP A 116 -14.38 0.55 32.21
CA ASP A 116 -14.66 -0.39 33.27
C ASP A 116 -14.04 -1.76 32.91
N PRO A 117 -13.17 -2.35 33.76
CA PRO A 117 -12.54 -3.65 33.52
C PRO A 117 -13.53 -4.84 33.39
N SER A 118 -14.84 -4.58 33.50
CA SER A 118 -15.92 -5.55 33.25
C SER A 118 -16.50 -5.52 31.83
N GLU A 119 -16.08 -4.61 30.94
CA GLU A 119 -16.64 -4.52 29.58
C GLU A 119 -15.95 -5.47 28.59
N GLY A 120 -16.64 -6.54 28.19
CA GLY A 120 -16.17 -7.51 27.19
C GLY A 120 -16.14 -6.95 25.76
N PRO A 121 -15.65 -7.74 24.77
CA PRO A 121 -15.58 -7.31 23.37
C PRO A 121 -16.96 -6.88 22.85
N ARG A 122 -16.98 -5.77 22.10
CA ARG A 122 -18.21 -5.13 21.63
C ARG A 122 -18.47 -5.24 20.13
N SER A 123 -17.47 -5.68 19.39
CA SER A 123 -17.51 -5.75 17.94
C SER A 123 -16.53 -6.77 17.38
N THR A 124 -16.76 -7.15 16.12
CA THR A 124 -15.83 -7.98 15.34
C THR A 124 -15.29 -7.22 14.14
N ASP A 125 -14.18 -7.67 13.59
CA ASP A 125 -13.71 -7.23 12.28
C ASP A 125 -14.79 -7.53 11.23
N PRO A 126 -14.95 -6.67 10.20
CA PRO A 126 -15.84 -6.95 9.10
C PRO A 126 -15.23 -8.02 8.19
N VAL A 127 -15.90 -9.17 8.11
CA VAL A 127 -15.45 -10.32 7.33
C VAL A 127 -16.01 -10.21 5.91
N PHE A 128 -15.13 -10.18 4.90
CA PHE A 128 -15.53 -10.30 3.50
C PHE A 128 -16.04 -11.71 3.21
N VAL A 129 -17.21 -11.83 2.58
CA VAL A 129 -17.85 -13.13 2.28
C VAL A 129 -18.21 -13.29 0.80
N GLY A 130 -17.74 -12.38 -0.05
CA GLY A 130 -18.19 -12.27 -1.43
C GLY A 130 -19.53 -11.55 -1.56
N THR A 131 -19.86 -11.08 -2.76
CA THR A 131 -21.14 -10.40 -3.01
C THR A 131 -22.31 -11.37 -2.86
N THR A 132 -23.21 -11.10 -1.92
CA THR A 132 -24.39 -11.91 -1.65
C THR A 132 -25.57 -11.04 -1.21
N THR A 133 -26.76 -11.64 -1.22
CA THR A 133 -27.97 -11.07 -0.60
C THR A 133 -28.38 -11.84 0.65
N THR A 134 -27.68 -12.94 0.98
CA THR A 134 -28.08 -13.86 2.04
C THR A 134 -26.86 -14.46 2.75
N VAL A 135 -26.84 -14.39 4.08
CA VAL A 135 -25.81 -14.98 4.93
C VAL A 135 -26.40 -15.84 6.04
N GLN A 136 -25.59 -16.75 6.54
CA GLN A 136 -25.82 -17.42 7.81
C GLN A 136 -24.76 -17.00 8.82
N ILE A 137 -25.20 -16.76 10.05
CA ILE A 137 -24.36 -16.38 11.18
C ILE A 137 -24.55 -17.42 12.28
N ALA A 138 -23.49 -18.13 12.62
CA ALA A 138 -23.44 -19.03 13.77
C ALA A 138 -22.86 -18.27 14.97
N VAL A 139 -23.61 -18.23 16.07
CA VAL A 139 -23.22 -17.58 17.33
C VAL A 139 -23.16 -18.66 18.41
N THR A 140 -22.00 -18.81 19.05
CA THR A 140 -21.81 -19.71 20.19
C THR A 140 -21.63 -18.89 21.44
N ARG A 141 -22.57 -18.98 22.38
CA ARG A 141 -22.60 -18.20 23.63
C ARG A 141 -22.41 -19.09 24.86
N PRO A 142 -21.96 -18.55 26.01
CA PRO A 142 -21.95 -19.26 27.29
C PRO A 142 -23.32 -19.90 27.59
N LEU A 143 -23.34 -21.07 28.24
CA LEU A 143 -24.59 -21.83 28.44
C LEU A 143 -25.64 -21.09 29.28
N ASP A 144 -25.18 -20.21 30.17
CA ASP A 144 -25.97 -19.36 31.05
C ASP A 144 -26.29 -17.98 30.42
N ALA A 145 -25.85 -17.72 29.19
CA ALA A 145 -26.08 -16.45 28.52
C ALA A 145 -27.59 -16.19 28.32
N PRO A 146 -28.10 -15.01 28.71
CA PRO A 146 -29.51 -14.68 28.59
C PRO A 146 -29.92 -14.57 27.13
N VAL A 147 -31.15 -14.99 26.80
CA VAL A 147 -31.66 -14.96 25.43
C VAL A 147 -31.78 -13.52 24.92
N THR A 148 -31.20 -13.22 23.74
CA THR A 148 -31.31 -11.89 23.11
C THR A 148 -32.76 -11.57 22.75
N ARG A 149 -33.17 -10.32 22.95
CA ARG A 149 -34.57 -9.89 22.78
C ARG A 149 -34.69 -8.89 21.63
N PRO A 150 -35.89 -8.69 21.05
CA PRO A 150 -36.13 -7.57 20.17
C PRO A 150 -35.74 -6.27 20.90
N GLN A 151 -34.95 -5.42 20.24
CA GLN A 151 -34.64 -4.11 20.79
C GLN A 151 -35.91 -3.25 20.73
N GLU A 152 -36.33 -2.69 21.87
CA GLU A 152 -37.35 -1.65 21.87
C GLU A 152 -36.83 -0.48 21.03
N ALA A 153 -37.61 -0.04 20.04
CA ALA A 153 -37.23 1.05 19.15
C ALA A 153 -37.09 2.35 19.94
N ALA A 154 -35.89 2.63 20.46
CA ALA A 154 -35.56 3.96 20.95
C ALA A 154 -35.68 4.93 19.75
N SER A 155 -36.27 6.11 20.00
CA SER A 155 -36.42 7.19 19.02
C SER A 155 -35.14 7.42 18.20
N PRO A 156 -35.25 7.78 16.91
CA PRO A 156 -34.07 8.02 16.09
C PRO A 156 -33.24 9.16 16.71
N PRO A 157 -31.91 9.01 16.88
CA PRO A 157 -31.06 10.17 17.15
C PRO A 157 -31.04 11.08 15.91
N ASP A 158 -30.87 12.38 16.14
CA ASP A 158 -30.83 13.43 15.12
C ASP A 158 -29.90 13.10 13.92
N ASP A 159 -30.42 13.37 12.72
CA ASP A 159 -29.78 13.66 11.41
C ASP A 159 -28.44 12.98 11.00
N LEU A 160 -28.16 11.77 11.50
CA LEU A 160 -26.91 11.03 11.16
C LEU A 160 -27.12 9.71 10.41
N GLY A 161 -28.35 9.17 10.38
CA GLY A 161 -28.67 7.94 9.64
C GLY A 161 -28.07 6.62 10.19
N TYR A 162 -27.34 6.63 11.32
CA TYR A 162 -26.82 5.42 11.99
C TYR A 162 -26.53 5.65 13.49
N ARG A 163 -26.25 4.57 14.26
CA ARG A 163 -25.87 4.59 15.70
C ARG A 163 -24.41 4.13 15.91
N PRO A 164 -23.49 4.97 16.41
CA PRO A 164 -22.13 4.57 16.76
C PRO A 164 -22.13 3.59 17.94
N ALA A 165 -21.28 2.56 17.90
CA ALA A 165 -21.12 1.60 19.00
C ALA A 165 -20.45 2.21 20.25
N SER A 166 -19.81 3.38 20.10
CA SER A 166 -19.05 4.07 21.15
C SER A 166 -19.87 5.06 22.01
N ARG A 167 -21.15 5.32 21.71
CA ARG A 167 -21.99 6.24 22.52
C ARG A 167 -22.95 5.51 23.46
N GLU A 168 -22.57 5.49 24.73
CA GLU A 168 -23.38 5.43 25.96
C GLU A 168 -24.91 5.24 25.80
N GLN A 169 -25.33 4.03 25.43
CA GLN A 169 -26.44 3.38 26.09
C GLN A 169 -25.97 1.96 26.44
N PRO A 170 -26.34 1.41 27.61
CA PRO A 170 -26.08 -0.01 27.85
C PRO A 170 -26.74 -0.77 26.69
N PHE A 171 -25.93 -1.41 25.85
CA PHE A 171 -26.46 -2.35 24.86
C PHE A 171 -27.29 -3.33 25.65
N GLY A 172 -28.61 -3.24 25.56
CA GLY A 172 -29.46 -4.16 26.28
C GLY A 172 -29.24 -5.53 25.69
N GLN A 173 -28.38 -6.38 26.28
CA GLN A 173 -28.22 -7.83 26.04
C GLN A 173 -28.38 -8.34 24.59
N ASN A 174 -28.08 -7.53 23.56
CA ASN A 174 -28.48 -7.80 22.18
C ASN A 174 -27.25 -7.75 21.26
N ILE A 175 -27.19 -8.71 20.33
CA ILE A 175 -26.17 -8.81 19.29
C ILE A 175 -26.83 -8.43 17.97
N SER A 176 -26.19 -7.59 17.18
CA SER A 176 -26.62 -7.18 15.85
C SER A 176 -25.60 -7.61 14.80
N ALA A 177 -26.07 -7.94 13.60
CA ALA A 177 -25.24 -8.09 12.42
C ALA A 177 -25.25 -6.80 11.61
N ILE A 178 -24.07 -6.35 11.19
CA ILE A 178 -23.88 -5.18 10.33
C ILE A 178 -23.53 -5.69 8.93
N LEU A 179 -24.46 -5.54 7.99
CA LEU A 179 -24.27 -5.91 6.59
C LEU A 179 -23.73 -4.68 5.83
N ILE A 180 -22.61 -4.85 5.14
CA ILE A 180 -21.84 -3.74 4.55
C ILE A 180 -21.76 -3.91 3.04
N SER A 181 -22.19 -2.88 2.30
CA SER A 181 -22.15 -2.80 0.85
C SER A 181 -21.14 -1.73 0.43
N PRO A 182 -19.90 -2.09 0.07
CA PRO A 182 -18.92 -1.12 -0.42
C PRO A 182 -19.31 -0.58 -1.80
N PRO A 183 -18.88 0.65 -2.16
CA PRO A 183 -18.95 1.12 -3.52
C PRO A 183 -18.23 0.13 -4.44
N GLN A 184 -18.80 -0.15 -5.60
CA GLN A 184 -18.02 -0.76 -6.67
C GLN A 184 -16.90 0.21 -7.06
N ALA A 185 -15.67 -0.29 -7.15
CA ALA A 185 -14.57 0.45 -7.73
C ALA A 185 -14.98 0.90 -9.15
N PRO A 186 -14.65 2.13 -9.59
CA PRO A 186 -14.96 2.56 -10.95
C PRO A 186 -14.41 1.53 -11.95
N ALA A 187 -15.23 1.09 -12.90
CA ALA A 187 -14.89 0.05 -13.88
C ALA A 187 -13.70 0.40 -14.82
N HIS A 188 -13.04 1.54 -14.62
CA HIS A 188 -11.96 2.06 -15.45
C HIS A 188 -10.57 2.02 -14.80
N THR A 189 -10.44 1.52 -13.56
CA THR A 189 -9.10 1.26 -12.99
C THR A 189 -8.54 0.01 -13.67
N GLN A 190 -7.77 0.19 -14.75
CA GLN A 190 -6.96 -0.90 -15.30
C GLN A 190 -5.97 -1.31 -14.21
N TRP A 191 -6.25 -2.45 -13.56
CA TRP A 191 -5.28 -3.08 -12.67
C TRP A 191 -4.21 -3.74 -13.53
N THR A 192 -3.01 -3.19 -13.49
CA THR A 192 -1.82 -3.87 -14.01
C THR A 192 -1.15 -4.52 -12.81
N PRO A 193 -0.90 -5.84 -12.83
CA PRO A 193 -0.13 -6.48 -11.77
C PRO A 193 1.20 -5.74 -11.62
N PRO A 194 1.77 -5.64 -10.41
CA PRO A 194 3.15 -5.22 -10.25
C PRO A 194 4.05 -6.21 -11.01
N ALA A 195 4.32 -5.89 -12.28
CA ALA A 195 5.11 -6.69 -13.22
C ALA A 195 6.55 -6.17 -13.33
N GLY A 196 6.85 -5.06 -12.65
CA GLY A 196 8.21 -4.53 -12.54
C GLY A 196 8.99 -5.30 -11.49
N VAL A 197 10.21 -5.67 -11.84
CA VAL A 197 11.23 -6.03 -10.86
C VAL A 197 11.39 -4.87 -9.88
N LEU A 198 11.01 -5.06 -8.62
CA LEU A 198 11.13 -4.03 -7.59
C LEU A 198 12.59 -3.83 -7.23
N MET A 199 13.15 -2.64 -7.43
CA MET A 199 14.58 -2.41 -7.24
C MET A 199 14.99 -2.58 -5.76
N PRO A 200 16.26 -2.93 -5.46
CA PRO A 200 16.76 -2.96 -4.08
C PRO A 200 16.49 -1.64 -3.37
N GLY A 201 15.99 -1.68 -2.13
CA GLY A 201 15.77 -0.46 -1.33
C GLY A 201 14.61 0.44 -1.81
N GLN A 202 13.97 0.13 -2.94
CA GLN A 202 12.85 0.92 -3.46
C GLN A 202 11.56 0.61 -2.68
N ALA A 203 10.91 1.68 -2.23
CA ALA A 203 9.58 1.61 -1.61
C ALA A 203 8.62 0.78 -2.49
N PRO A 204 7.82 -0.15 -1.91
CA PRO A 204 6.80 -0.83 -2.67
C PRO A 204 5.83 0.16 -3.33
N ALA A 205 5.26 -0.22 -4.48
CA ALA A 205 4.16 0.53 -5.05
C ALA A 205 2.98 0.52 -4.07
N ILE A 206 2.54 1.71 -3.69
CA ILE A 206 1.48 1.92 -2.70
C ILE A 206 0.29 2.58 -3.39
N ILE A 207 -0.88 2.02 -3.18
CA ILE A 207 -2.17 2.64 -3.48
C ILE A 207 -2.51 3.55 -2.31
N SER A 208 -2.38 4.85 -2.54
CA SER A 208 -2.66 5.89 -1.55
C SER A 208 -4.14 5.94 -1.18
N ARG A 209 -4.43 6.59 -0.05
CA ARG A 209 -5.80 6.86 0.40
C ARG A 209 -6.69 7.50 -0.66
N ALA A 210 -6.14 8.44 -1.42
CA ALA A 210 -6.86 9.09 -2.53
C ALA A 210 -7.18 8.10 -3.67
N GLU A 211 -6.24 7.21 -4.02
CA GLU A 211 -6.40 6.26 -5.13
C GLU A 211 -7.41 5.15 -4.83
N TRP A 212 -7.43 4.60 -3.61
CA TRP A 212 -8.49 3.66 -3.21
C TRP A 212 -9.80 4.38 -2.82
N GLY A 213 -9.77 5.72 -2.72
CA GLY A 213 -10.94 6.57 -2.54
C GLY A 213 -11.45 6.63 -1.10
N ALA A 214 -10.54 6.80 -0.15
CA ALA A 214 -10.84 7.08 1.26
C ALA A 214 -11.74 8.31 1.39
N ASP A 215 -12.83 8.18 2.13
CA ASP A 215 -13.64 9.32 2.53
C ASP A 215 -12.99 10.01 3.74
N GLU A 216 -12.14 11.00 3.47
CA GLU A 216 -11.42 11.76 4.49
C GLU A 216 -12.34 12.54 5.43
N SER A 217 -13.62 12.74 5.08
CA SER A 217 -14.59 13.40 5.96
C SER A 217 -15.00 12.53 7.15
N LEU A 218 -14.77 11.22 7.09
CA LEU A 218 -15.02 10.30 8.20
C LEU A 218 -13.93 10.33 9.27
N ARG A 219 -12.76 10.90 8.97
CA ARG A 219 -11.71 11.00 9.97
C ARG A 219 -12.07 12.02 11.04
N CYS A 220 -11.63 11.73 12.26
CA CYS A 220 -11.59 12.72 13.34
C CYS A 220 -10.16 12.88 13.88
N GLY A 221 -9.92 13.97 14.61
CA GLY A 221 -8.61 14.22 15.22
C GLY A 221 -7.44 14.33 14.25
N THR A 222 -6.23 14.35 14.81
CA THR A 222 -4.96 14.39 14.09
C THR A 222 -4.20 13.09 14.34
N PRO A 223 -3.52 12.52 13.32
CA PRO A 223 -2.67 11.35 13.52
C PRO A 223 -1.68 11.55 14.66
N GLN A 224 -1.54 10.54 15.50
CA GLN A 224 -0.51 10.49 16.53
C GLN A 224 0.77 9.90 15.94
N TYR A 225 1.92 10.39 16.38
CA TYR A 225 3.21 9.93 15.91
C TYR A 225 4.09 9.54 17.08
N ASP A 226 4.65 8.35 17.01
CA ASP A 226 5.69 7.90 17.91
C ASP A 226 7.05 8.50 17.53
N ASN A 227 8.03 8.36 18.43
CA ASN A 227 9.40 8.80 18.20
C ASN A 227 10.18 7.89 17.23
N GLY A 228 9.52 6.89 16.65
CA GLY A 228 10.07 5.88 15.74
C GLY A 228 9.32 4.56 15.87
N ILE A 229 9.38 3.73 14.84
CA ILE A 229 8.88 2.36 14.91
C ILE A 229 10.00 1.46 15.45
N ARG A 230 9.63 0.50 16.29
CA ARG A 230 10.54 -0.51 16.84
C ARG A 230 10.20 -1.93 16.43
N ALA A 231 8.98 -2.15 15.93
CA ALA A 231 8.47 -3.45 15.54
C ALA A 231 7.30 -3.34 14.56
N ALA A 232 7.00 -4.42 13.87
CA ALA A 232 5.82 -4.53 13.03
C ALA A 232 4.91 -5.66 13.52
N VAL A 233 3.59 -5.44 13.41
CA VAL A 233 2.57 -6.43 13.78
C VAL A 233 1.81 -6.87 12.54
N VAL A 234 1.85 -8.16 12.23
CA VAL A 234 1.14 -8.74 11.09
C VAL A 234 -0.23 -9.25 11.53
N HIS A 235 -1.24 -8.87 10.73
CA HIS A 235 -2.64 -9.22 10.88
C HIS A 235 -3.18 -9.92 9.64
N HIS A 236 -4.39 -10.46 9.75
CA HIS A 236 -5.25 -10.80 8.62
C HIS A 236 -6.60 -10.11 8.76
N THR A 237 -7.41 -10.06 7.70
CA THR A 237 -8.80 -9.54 7.80
C THR A 237 -9.84 -10.63 8.05
N ALA A 238 -9.39 -11.90 8.18
CA ALA A 238 -10.21 -13.10 8.42
C ALA A 238 -11.32 -13.40 7.38
N GLY A 239 -11.37 -12.64 6.28
CA GLY A 239 -12.35 -12.75 5.21
C GLY A 239 -12.05 -13.83 4.16
N SER A 240 -13.03 -14.11 3.30
CA SER A 240 -12.88 -14.94 2.11
C SER A 240 -11.66 -14.53 1.29
N ASN A 241 -10.90 -15.52 0.84
CA ASN A 241 -9.80 -15.32 -0.10
C ASN A 241 -10.29 -15.22 -1.55
N ASP A 242 -11.59 -15.41 -1.82
CA ASP A 242 -12.17 -15.40 -3.16
C ASP A 242 -12.68 -14.01 -3.56
N TYR A 243 -11.74 -13.07 -3.68
CA TYR A 243 -11.97 -11.74 -4.25
C TYR A 243 -11.05 -11.49 -5.45
N SER A 244 -11.46 -10.63 -6.37
CA SER A 244 -10.68 -10.16 -7.51
C SER A 244 -9.79 -8.96 -7.15
N PRO A 245 -8.76 -8.60 -7.95
CA PRO A 245 -7.91 -7.44 -7.66
C PRO A 245 -8.68 -6.12 -7.60
N LEU A 246 -9.79 -6.02 -8.34
CA LEU A 246 -10.65 -4.84 -8.39
C LEU A 246 -11.56 -4.71 -7.15
N GLU A 247 -11.78 -5.81 -6.43
CA GLU A 247 -12.57 -5.81 -5.19
C GLU A 247 -11.75 -5.42 -3.97
N SER A 248 -10.41 -5.52 -4.03
CA SER A 248 -9.51 -5.22 -2.90
C SER A 248 -9.73 -3.80 -2.33
N ALA A 249 -9.82 -2.78 -3.20
CA ALA A 249 -10.09 -1.41 -2.76
C ALA A 249 -11.47 -1.28 -2.08
N GLY A 250 -12.48 -1.98 -2.59
CA GLY A 250 -13.82 -2.03 -1.98
C GLY A 250 -13.81 -2.63 -0.58
N ILE A 251 -13.01 -3.68 -0.36
CA ILE A 251 -12.81 -4.30 0.96
C ILE A 251 -12.15 -3.29 1.92
N VAL A 252 -11.08 -2.61 1.50
CA VAL A 252 -10.40 -1.58 2.32
C VAL A 252 -11.36 -0.44 2.70
N LYS A 253 -12.15 0.05 1.73
CA LYS A 253 -13.17 1.09 1.99
C LYS A 253 -14.22 0.63 2.99
N ALA A 254 -14.69 -0.61 2.90
CA ALA A 254 -15.68 -1.16 3.82
C ALA A 254 -15.12 -1.23 5.25
N ILE A 255 -13.89 -1.74 5.41
CA ILE A 255 -13.19 -1.79 6.69
C ILE A 255 -13.07 -0.38 7.27
N TYR A 256 -12.50 0.58 6.52
CA TYR A 256 -12.37 1.97 6.96
C TYR A 256 -13.71 2.58 7.38
N THR A 257 -14.75 2.42 6.56
CA THR A 257 -16.06 3.00 6.87
C THR A 257 -16.68 2.34 8.11
N TYR A 258 -16.50 1.02 8.30
CA TYR A 258 -16.96 0.32 9.50
C TYR A 258 -16.26 0.83 10.76
N HIS A 259 -14.94 0.99 10.71
CA HIS A 259 -14.15 1.50 11.84
C HIS A 259 -14.63 2.92 12.22
N SER A 260 -14.83 3.79 11.22
CA SER A 260 -15.23 5.16 11.49
C SER A 260 -16.70 5.33 11.87
N LYS A 261 -17.63 4.75 11.11
CA LYS A 261 -19.07 4.94 11.35
C LYS A 261 -19.62 4.00 12.43
N THR A 262 -19.22 2.73 12.43
CA THR A 262 -19.76 1.77 13.39
C THR A 262 -19.00 1.79 14.71
N LEU A 263 -17.66 1.74 14.68
CA LEU A 263 -16.87 1.72 15.92
C LEU A 263 -16.60 3.13 16.47
N GLY A 264 -16.77 4.16 15.64
CA GLY A 264 -16.53 5.55 16.02
C GLY A 264 -15.04 5.92 16.07
N TRP A 265 -14.19 5.13 15.42
CA TRP A 265 -12.76 5.39 15.40
C TRP A 265 -12.42 6.50 14.42
N CYS A 266 -11.35 7.22 14.73
CA CYS A 266 -10.92 8.33 13.88
C CYS A 266 -10.29 7.90 12.57
N ASP A 267 -9.92 6.63 12.41
CA ASP A 267 -9.39 6.09 11.16
C ASP A 267 -9.47 4.56 11.12
N ILE A 268 -9.06 3.96 10.00
CA ILE A 268 -8.76 2.53 9.89
C ILE A 268 -7.61 2.15 10.83
N ALA A 269 -7.67 0.96 11.44
CA ALA A 269 -6.76 0.56 12.52
C ALA A 269 -5.33 0.29 12.05
N TYR A 270 -5.20 -0.28 10.85
CA TYR A 270 -3.94 -0.75 10.28
C TYR A 270 -3.21 0.38 9.58
N ASN A 271 -1.88 0.42 9.67
CA ASN A 271 -1.09 1.39 8.90
C ASN A 271 -1.08 1.07 7.41
N ALA A 272 -1.10 -0.21 7.05
CA ALA A 272 -1.21 -0.66 5.66
C ALA A 272 -1.98 -1.97 5.54
N LEU A 273 -2.46 -2.26 4.33
CA LEU A 273 -3.09 -3.55 3.99
C LEU A 273 -2.45 -4.14 2.73
N VAL A 274 -2.29 -5.46 2.68
CA VAL A 274 -1.69 -6.15 1.54
C VAL A 274 -2.62 -7.25 1.03
N ASP A 275 -2.95 -7.24 -0.25
CA ASP A 275 -3.83 -8.23 -0.85
C ASP A 275 -3.09 -9.43 -1.47
N LYS A 276 -3.83 -10.48 -1.83
CA LYS A 276 -3.28 -11.71 -2.45
C LYS A 276 -2.63 -11.50 -3.82
N TYR A 277 -2.80 -10.34 -4.42
CA TYR A 277 -2.25 -9.92 -5.72
C TYR A 277 -1.03 -9.00 -5.57
N GLY A 278 -0.58 -8.77 -4.33
CA GLY A 278 0.58 -7.94 -4.03
C GLY A 278 0.32 -6.44 -4.02
N GLN A 279 -0.95 -6.00 -4.12
CA GLN A 279 -1.31 -4.60 -3.97
C GLN A 279 -1.15 -4.19 -2.50
N VAL A 280 -0.47 -3.06 -2.28
CA VAL A 280 -0.32 -2.45 -0.95
C VAL A 280 -1.20 -1.22 -0.88
N PHE A 281 -2.06 -1.14 0.14
CA PHE A 281 -2.94 -0.01 0.38
C PHE A 281 -2.47 0.77 1.60
N GLU A 282 -2.40 2.10 1.47
CA GLU A 282 -2.21 2.99 2.61
C GLU A 282 -3.44 2.91 3.53
N GLY A 283 -3.24 2.53 4.78
CA GLY A 283 -4.26 2.49 5.83
C GLY A 283 -4.35 3.81 6.56
N SER A 284 -3.99 3.85 7.85
CA SER A 284 -4.06 5.04 8.72
C SER A 284 -3.44 6.29 8.10
N ALA A 285 -4.14 7.43 8.15
CA ALA A 285 -3.65 8.71 7.69
C ALA A 285 -2.46 9.22 8.52
N GLY A 286 -1.61 10.05 7.91
CA GLY A 286 -0.41 10.64 8.53
C GLY A 286 0.87 10.39 7.72
N GLY A 287 0.84 9.37 6.87
CA GLY A 287 1.86 9.02 5.89
C GLY A 287 2.69 7.80 6.30
N LEU A 288 2.88 6.87 5.35
CA LEU A 288 3.55 5.58 5.58
C LEU A 288 5.05 5.67 5.92
N THR A 289 5.68 6.81 5.70
CA THR A 289 7.09 7.05 6.06
C THR A 289 7.27 7.53 7.50
N LYS A 290 6.17 7.79 8.22
CA LYS A 290 6.19 8.25 9.61
C LYS A 290 5.72 7.15 10.56
N ALA A 291 6.10 7.28 11.82
CA ALA A 291 5.71 6.37 12.89
C ALA A 291 4.28 6.67 13.38
N VAL A 292 3.27 6.52 12.52
CA VAL A 292 1.86 6.72 12.88
C VAL A 292 1.42 5.62 13.86
N GLU A 293 0.96 6.01 15.05
CA GLU A 293 0.39 5.07 16.03
C GLU A 293 -1.00 4.63 15.53
N GLY A 294 -1.16 3.34 15.26
CA GLY A 294 -2.43 2.73 14.81
C GLY A 294 -3.33 2.29 15.97
N PHE A 295 -4.37 1.52 15.64
CA PHE A 295 -5.32 0.94 16.61
C PHE A 295 -5.48 -0.58 16.43
N HIS A 296 -4.45 -1.22 15.87
CA HIS A 296 -4.52 -2.59 15.39
C HIS A 296 -4.25 -3.64 16.48
N THR A 297 -3.58 -3.28 17.57
CA THR A 297 -3.15 -4.24 18.60
C THR A 297 -3.21 -3.59 19.97
N GLY A 298 -4.41 -3.57 20.56
CA GLY A 298 -4.65 -3.05 21.90
C GLY A 298 -3.62 -3.56 22.93
N GLY A 299 -3.02 -2.63 23.67
CA GLY A 299 -1.93 -2.88 24.61
C GLY A 299 -0.53 -2.78 23.99
N PHE A 300 -0.39 -2.79 22.67
CA PHE A 300 0.90 -2.76 21.96
C PHE A 300 0.87 -1.83 20.73
N ASN A 301 -0.05 -0.87 20.64
CA ASN A 301 -0.10 0.03 19.47
C ASN A 301 1.15 0.92 19.39
N ARG A 302 1.66 1.38 20.54
CA ARG A 302 2.79 2.31 20.63
C ARG A 302 4.12 1.72 20.13
N ASN A 303 4.83 2.50 19.33
CA ASN A 303 6.09 2.18 18.65
C ASN A 303 6.00 0.98 17.70
N THR A 304 4.80 0.61 17.28
CA THR A 304 4.60 -0.52 16.35
C THR A 304 3.90 -0.06 15.08
N TRP A 305 4.07 -0.86 14.02
CA TRP A 305 3.45 -0.59 12.72
C TRP A 305 2.67 -1.81 12.25
N GLY A 306 1.36 -1.68 12.13
CA GLY A 306 0.44 -2.76 11.84
C GLY A 306 0.14 -2.92 10.35
N VAL A 307 0.28 -4.14 9.84
CA VAL A 307 -0.07 -4.49 8.46
C VAL A 307 -1.06 -5.64 8.43
N ALA A 308 -2.22 -5.45 7.80
CA ALA A 308 -3.21 -6.51 7.62
C ALA A 308 -3.14 -7.15 6.24
N MET A 309 -2.96 -8.47 6.18
CA MET A 309 -3.16 -9.25 4.97
C MET A 309 -4.66 -9.42 4.71
N ILE A 310 -5.14 -8.98 3.54
CA ILE A 310 -6.55 -9.20 3.17
C ILE A 310 -6.73 -10.70 2.89
N GLY A 311 -7.60 -11.34 3.67
CA GLY A 311 -7.89 -12.78 3.57
C GLY A 311 -7.97 -13.51 4.91
N ASN A 312 -8.22 -14.81 4.83
CA ASN A 312 -8.24 -15.76 5.94
C ASN A 312 -7.14 -16.80 5.70
N PHE A 313 -6.26 -16.94 6.68
CA PHE A 313 -5.10 -17.82 6.59
C PHE A 313 -5.03 -18.85 7.72
N ASP A 314 -6.18 -19.27 8.21
CA ASP A 314 -6.26 -20.37 9.18
C ASP A 314 -5.75 -21.67 8.55
N ASP A 315 -6.30 -22.03 7.38
CA ASP A 315 -6.00 -23.30 6.70
C ASP A 315 -5.29 -23.12 5.35
N VAL A 316 -5.44 -21.96 4.72
CA VAL A 316 -4.88 -21.65 3.39
C VAL A 316 -3.75 -20.63 3.56
N PRO A 317 -2.51 -20.91 3.12
CA PRO A 317 -1.42 -19.95 3.24
C PRO A 317 -1.64 -18.72 2.34
N PRO A 318 -1.08 -17.54 2.71
CA PRO A 318 -1.03 -16.40 1.81
C PRO A 318 -0.31 -16.74 0.50
N THR A 319 -0.63 -16.04 -0.59
CA THR A 319 0.05 -16.30 -1.86
C THR A 319 1.53 -15.90 -1.77
N PRO A 320 2.44 -16.53 -2.53
CA PRO A 320 3.84 -16.11 -2.57
C PRO A 320 4.02 -14.63 -2.91
N LEU A 321 3.13 -14.07 -3.74
CA LEU A 321 3.16 -12.65 -4.08
C LEU A 321 2.76 -11.76 -2.89
N GLN A 322 1.75 -12.17 -2.12
CA GLN A 322 1.33 -11.46 -0.90
C GLN A 322 2.43 -11.48 0.17
N LEU A 323 3.06 -12.64 0.41
CA LEU A 323 4.19 -12.75 1.35
C LEU A 323 5.36 -11.86 0.93
N ARG A 324 5.71 -11.85 -0.36
CA ARG A 324 6.76 -10.97 -0.89
C ARG A 324 6.43 -9.50 -0.74
N SER A 325 5.21 -9.08 -1.09
CA SER A 325 4.78 -7.69 -0.92
C SER A 325 4.77 -7.28 0.55
N LEU A 326 4.28 -8.15 1.45
CA LEU A 326 4.31 -7.92 2.89
C LEU A 326 5.74 -7.79 3.42
N GLY A 327 6.60 -8.76 3.15
CA GLY A 327 7.99 -8.75 3.63
C GLY A 327 8.75 -7.53 3.11
N ARG A 328 8.62 -7.18 1.83
CA ARG A 328 9.26 -5.97 1.27
C ARG A 328 8.71 -4.69 1.88
N LEU A 329 7.41 -4.59 2.14
CA LEU A 329 6.82 -3.44 2.81
C LEU A 329 7.37 -3.27 4.23
N LEU A 330 7.47 -4.37 4.98
CA LEU A 330 8.02 -4.36 6.33
C LEU A 330 9.53 -4.04 6.32
N GLY A 331 10.30 -4.62 5.40
CA GLY A 331 11.73 -4.32 5.24
C GLY A 331 11.98 -2.84 4.93
N TRP A 332 11.20 -2.27 4.00
CA TRP A 332 11.21 -0.85 3.70
C TRP A 332 10.91 0.02 4.92
N ARG A 333 9.81 -0.27 5.63
CA ARG A 333 9.37 0.55 6.76
C ARG A 333 10.33 0.46 7.93
N LEU A 334 10.70 -0.75 8.35
CA LEU A 334 11.61 -0.98 9.48
C LEU A 334 13.01 -0.44 9.19
N GLY A 335 13.46 -0.55 7.93
CA GLY A 335 14.74 -0.01 7.48
C GLY A 335 14.87 1.50 7.68
N MET A 336 13.78 2.27 7.61
CA MET A 336 13.80 3.72 7.87
C MET A 336 14.18 4.07 9.31
N ASP A 337 13.83 3.21 10.27
CA ASP A 337 14.14 3.39 11.69
C ASP A 337 15.36 2.56 12.13
N GLY A 338 16.08 1.93 11.18
CA GLY A 338 17.26 1.12 11.46
C GLY A 338 16.96 -0.17 12.23
N VAL A 339 15.73 -0.67 12.11
CA VAL A 339 15.24 -1.82 12.87
C VAL A 339 15.50 -3.11 12.08
N ASP A 340 16.24 -4.06 12.67
CA ASP A 340 16.55 -5.36 12.07
C ASP A 340 15.31 -6.27 12.05
N PRO A 341 14.79 -6.67 10.86
CA PRO A 341 13.63 -7.55 10.74
C PRO A 341 13.78 -8.93 11.42
N ARG A 342 15.01 -9.43 11.57
CA ARG A 342 15.32 -10.71 12.25
C ARG A 342 15.64 -10.53 13.73
N GLY A 343 15.66 -9.30 14.20
CA GLY A 343 15.97 -8.96 15.58
C GLY A 343 14.84 -9.31 16.55
N THR A 344 15.08 -8.92 17.79
CA THR A 344 14.09 -8.96 18.87
C THR A 344 13.93 -7.59 19.49
N VAL A 345 12.73 -7.31 19.99
CA VAL A 345 12.34 -6.06 20.60
C VAL A 345 11.80 -6.32 22.01
N GLN A 346 12.03 -5.40 22.93
CA GLN A 346 11.31 -5.34 24.20
C GLN A 346 10.22 -4.26 24.11
N LEU A 347 8.96 -4.65 24.27
CA LEU A 347 7.81 -3.74 24.23
C LEU A 347 7.05 -3.81 25.56
N GLU A 348 6.73 -2.65 26.13
CA GLU A 348 5.91 -2.56 27.34
C GLU A 348 4.43 -2.56 26.95
N SER A 349 3.64 -3.43 27.57
CA SER A 349 2.21 -3.48 27.35
C SER A 349 1.52 -2.31 28.06
N ALA A 350 0.67 -1.58 27.36
CA ALA A 350 -0.26 -0.64 27.99
C ALA A 350 -1.38 -1.34 28.78
N GLY A 351 -1.56 -2.66 28.56
CA GLY A 351 -2.62 -3.48 29.13
C GLY A 351 -3.99 -3.16 28.52
N SER A 352 -4.80 -4.20 28.35
CA SER A 352 -6.22 -4.13 27.96
C SER A 352 -6.84 -5.51 28.13
N HIS A 353 -8.16 -5.63 27.96
CA HIS A 353 -8.83 -6.94 27.87
C HIS A 353 -8.58 -7.67 26.53
N TYR A 354 -7.89 -7.03 25.59
CA TYR A 354 -7.53 -7.61 24.29
C TYR A 354 -6.14 -8.24 24.27
N THR A 355 -5.28 -7.92 25.25
CA THR A 355 -3.95 -8.49 25.39
C THR A 355 -3.87 -9.51 26.53
N THR A 356 -2.98 -10.49 26.38
CA THR A 356 -2.63 -11.43 27.45
C THR A 356 -1.64 -10.85 28.45
N PHE A 357 -1.11 -9.64 28.20
CA PHE A 357 -0.12 -8.97 29.03
C PHE A 357 -0.76 -7.91 29.93
N ALA A 358 -0.43 -7.94 31.22
CA ALA A 358 -0.86 -6.89 32.14
C ALA A 358 -0.13 -5.57 31.83
N ALA A 359 -0.78 -4.44 32.13
CA ALA A 359 -0.18 -3.11 31.98
C ALA A 359 1.18 -3.00 32.70
N GLY A 360 2.18 -2.42 32.02
CA GLY A 360 3.56 -2.30 32.49
C GLY A 360 4.43 -3.55 32.30
N THR A 361 3.87 -4.66 31.80
CA THR A 361 4.66 -5.87 31.51
C THR A 361 5.50 -5.66 30.27
N VAL A 362 6.81 -5.95 30.35
CA VAL A 362 7.70 -5.91 29.18
C VAL A 362 7.77 -7.28 28.53
N ALA A 363 7.24 -7.39 27.31
CA ALA A 363 7.34 -8.57 26.46
C ALA A 363 8.61 -8.51 25.60
N THR A 364 9.31 -9.64 25.47
CA THR A 364 10.39 -9.81 24.47
C THR A 364 9.82 -10.54 23.27
N LEU A 365 9.78 -9.86 22.12
CA LEU A 365 9.12 -10.31 20.91
C LEU A 365 10.10 -10.27 19.73
N PRO A 366 9.90 -11.07 18.67
CA PRO A 366 10.55 -10.80 17.39
C PRO A 366 10.19 -9.39 16.90
N THR A 367 11.09 -8.74 16.16
CA THR A 367 10.82 -7.41 15.59
C THR A 367 9.59 -7.41 14.68
N ILE A 368 9.41 -8.48 13.89
CA ILE A 368 8.18 -8.72 13.15
C ILE A 368 7.45 -9.85 13.86
N PHE A 369 6.32 -9.53 14.49
CA PHE A 369 5.49 -10.50 15.21
C PHE A 369 4.04 -10.36 14.74
N THR A 370 3.14 -11.14 15.33
CA THR A 370 1.75 -11.22 14.90
C THR A 370 0.80 -10.86 16.03
N HIS A 371 -0.44 -10.54 15.70
CA HIS A 371 -1.44 -10.18 16.70
C HIS A 371 -1.57 -11.26 17.81
N ARG A 372 -1.60 -12.54 17.44
CA ARG A 372 -1.69 -13.66 18.41
C ARG A 372 -0.53 -13.76 19.39
N ASP A 373 0.64 -13.17 19.11
CA ASP A 373 1.79 -13.25 20.02
C ASP A 373 1.58 -12.37 21.27
N VAL A 374 0.63 -11.41 21.20
CA VAL A 374 0.33 -10.48 22.29
C VAL A 374 -1.16 -10.35 22.63
N GLY A 375 -2.04 -10.76 21.71
CA GLY A 375 -3.48 -10.61 21.80
C GLY A 375 -4.21 -11.93 22.06
N ASN A 376 -5.47 -11.84 22.50
CA ASN A 376 -6.37 -12.99 22.62
C ASN A 376 -7.10 -13.27 21.29
N THR A 377 -6.34 -13.68 20.27
CA THR A 377 -6.83 -13.88 18.90
C THR A 377 -6.02 -14.97 18.19
N ASP A 378 -6.59 -15.55 17.14
CA ASP A 378 -5.85 -16.42 16.22
C ASP A 378 -5.23 -15.66 15.05
N CYS A 379 -5.42 -14.34 14.94
CA CYS A 379 -4.83 -13.52 13.88
C CYS A 379 -3.29 -13.63 13.87
N PRO A 380 -2.64 -13.99 12.73
CA PRO A 380 -3.09 -13.82 11.34
C PRO A 380 -3.55 -15.14 10.68
N GLY A 381 -3.91 -16.14 11.48
CA GLY A 381 -4.27 -17.48 11.05
C GLY A 381 -3.07 -18.45 11.05
N ASN A 382 -3.35 -19.75 11.22
CA ASN A 382 -2.31 -20.75 11.47
C ASN A 382 -1.35 -20.94 10.29
N ALA A 383 -1.87 -20.96 9.07
CA ALA A 383 -1.05 -21.11 7.87
C ALA A 383 -0.14 -19.89 7.66
N ALA A 384 -0.62 -18.67 7.90
CA ALA A 384 0.22 -17.47 7.84
C ALA A 384 1.25 -17.41 8.98
N TYR A 385 0.85 -17.77 10.20
CA TYR A 385 1.74 -17.75 11.36
C TYR A 385 2.97 -18.66 11.18
N ALA A 386 2.78 -19.82 10.54
CA ALA A 386 3.86 -20.75 10.22
C ALA A 386 4.91 -20.18 9.23
N LEU A 387 4.56 -19.11 8.50
CA LEU A 387 5.41 -18.48 7.47
C LEU A 387 6.07 -17.18 7.95
N MET A 388 5.96 -16.84 9.24
CA MET A 388 6.51 -15.58 9.76
C MET A 388 8.04 -15.50 9.67
N ASP A 389 8.74 -16.63 9.72
CA ASP A 389 10.20 -16.64 9.47
C ASP A 389 10.52 -16.28 8.02
N GLU A 390 9.74 -16.75 7.04
CA GLU A 390 9.88 -16.36 5.64
C GLU A 390 9.65 -14.85 5.44
N VAL A 391 8.64 -14.28 6.10
CA VAL A 391 8.38 -12.83 6.07
C VAL A 391 9.57 -12.04 6.63
N ARG A 392 10.17 -12.49 7.74
CA ARG A 392 11.36 -11.85 8.33
C ARG A 392 12.56 -11.93 7.40
N GLU A 393 12.77 -13.07 6.75
CA GLU A 393 13.85 -13.24 5.78
C GLU A 393 13.65 -12.33 4.55
N ILE A 394 12.45 -12.29 3.96
CA ILE A 394 12.14 -11.38 2.85
C ILE A 394 12.37 -9.92 3.25
N ALA A 395 11.93 -9.52 4.45
CA ALA A 395 12.10 -8.17 4.96
C ALA A 395 13.59 -7.82 5.18
N ALA A 396 14.39 -8.74 5.71
CA ALA A 396 15.82 -8.54 5.91
C ALA A 396 16.59 -8.36 4.60
N HIS A 397 16.13 -9.00 3.52
CA HIS A 397 16.71 -8.92 2.18
C HIS A 397 16.08 -7.81 1.31
N PHE A 398 15.34 -6.85 1.92
CA PHE A 398 14.70 -5.76 1.16
C PHE A 398 15.71 -4.90 0.37
N ASN A 399 16.92 -4.73 0.89
CA ASN A 399 18.01 -4.00 0.23
C ASN A 399 18.86 -4.87 -0.71
N ASP A 400 18.56 -6.16 -0.81
CA ASP A 400 19.23 -7.05 -1.74
C ASP A 400 18.52 -7.04 -3.10
N PRO A 401 19.23 -7.38 -4.19
CA PRO A 401 18.61 -7.64 -5.49
C PRO A 401 17.52 -8.69 -5.36
N PRO A 402 16.29 -8.41 -5.86
CA PRO A 402 15.29 -9.45 -5.95
C PRO A 402 15.81 -10.60 -6.80
N GLU A 403 15.46 -11.83 -6.45
CA GLU A 403 15.74 -12.99 -7.29
C GLU A 403 15.19 -12.82 -8.72
N GLU A 404 14.02 -12.20 -8.86
CA GLU A 404 13.43 -11.87 -10.16
C GLU A 404 14.27 -10.89 -10.98
N LEU A 405 15.03 -10.00 -10.32
CA LEU A 405 15.95 -9.11 -11.02
C LEU A 405 17.07 -9.92 -11.65
N ILE A 406 17.71 -10.76 -10.84
CA ILE A 406 18.81 -11.62 -11.28
C ILE A 406 18.32 -12.55 -12.40
N LYS A 407 17.11 -13.11 -12.25
CA LYS A 407 16.47 -13.97 -13.23
C LYS A 407 16.10 -13.26 -14.52
N ALA A 408 15.65 -12.01 -14.46
CA ALA A 408 15.37 -11.20 -15.65
C ALA A 408 16.64 -10.91 -16.47
N LEU A 409 17.80 -10.88 -15.82
CA LEU A 409 19.09 -10.70 -16.49
C LEU A 409 19.65 -12.00 -17.09
N GLN A 410 19.24 -13.18 -16.59
CA GLN A 410 19.77 -14.47 -17.02
C GLN A 410 19.66 -14.68 -18.53
N GLY A 411 20.77 -15.11 -19.14
CA GLY A 411 20.86 -15.39 -20.58
C GLY A 411 21.21 -14.18 -21.46
N GLY A 412 21.39 -12.99 -20.87
CA GLY A 412 21.95 -11.82 -21.53
C GLY A 412 23.48 -11.75 -21.43
N ALA A 413 24.13 -11.12 -22.41
CA ALA A 413 25.60 -10.98 -22.44
C ALA A 413 26.15 -10.20 -21.24
N ILE A 414 25.38 -9.26 -20.70
CA ILE A 414 25.73 -8.53 -19.48
C ILE A 414 25.75 -9.47 -18.26
N TYR A 415 24.73 -10.32 -18.12
CA TYR A 415 24.64 -11.26 -17.00
C TYR A 415 25.77 -12.29 -17.03
N ASP A 416 26.04 -12.87 -18.20
CA ASP A 416 27.09 -13.86 -18.37
C ASP A 416 28.45 -13.28 -17.97
N HIS A 417 28.76 -12.06 -18.42
CA HIS A 417 30.01 -11.40 -18.04
C HIS A 417 30.05 -10.97 -16.57
N TRP A 418 28.93 -10.53 -15.99
CA TRP A 418 28.85 -10.25 -14.55
C TRP A 418 29.15 -11.50 -13.72
N GLN A 419 28.69 -12.68 -14.14
CA GLN A 419 29.03 -13.95 -13.50
C GLN A 419 30.52 -14.31 -13.66
N GLU A 420 31.11 -14.06 -14.84
CA GLU A 420 32.57 -14.22 -15.06
C GLU A 420 33.41 -13.34 -14.13
N LEU A 421 32.95 -12.12 -13.83
CA LEU A 421 33.58 -11.21 -12.87
C LEU A 421 33.40 -11.63 -11.40
N GLY A 422 32.67 -12.71 -11.12
CA GLY A 422 32.41 -13.22 -9.76
C GLY A 422 31.03 -12.90 -9.20
N GLY A 423 30.09 -12.45 -10.04
CA GLY A 423 28.69 -12.23 -9.68
C GLY A 423 28.54 -11.22 -8.53
N MET A 424 27.84 -11.63 -7.47
CA MET A 424 27.63 -10.81 -6.27
C MET A 424 28.94 -10.37 -5.58
N ASN A 425 30.02 -11.11 -5.77
CA ASN A 425 31.34 -10.80 -5.20
C ASN A 425 32.23 -9.99 -6.16
N SER A 426 31.72 -9.61 -7.34
CA SER A 426 32.46 -8.86 -8.35
C SER A 426 32.71 -7.41 -7.93
N VAL A 427 33.51 -6.72 -8.75
CA VAL A 427 33.75 -5.26 -8.63
C VAL A 427 32.47 -4.43 -8.79
N LEU A 428 31.46 -4.96 -9.48
CA LEU A 428 30.15 -4.32 -9.68
C LEU A 428 29.20 -4.58 -8.49
N GLY A 429 29.33 -5.75 -7.85
CA GLY A 429 28.43 -6.19 -6.78
C GLY A 429 27.06 -6.61 -7.30
N ALA A 430 26.02 -6.27 -6.55
CA ALA A 430 24.64 -6.70 -6.77
C ALA A 430 23.97 -5.89 -7.91
N PRO A 431 23.22 -6.51 -8.85
CA PRO A 431 22.47 -5.77 -9.87
C PRO A 431 21.39 -4.92 -9.21
N THR A 432 21.25 -3.68 -9.69
CA THR A 432 20.28 -2.73 -9.19
C THR A 432 19.19 -2.41 -10.21
N SER A 433 19.36 -2.71 -11.50
CA SER A 433 18.33 -2.50 -12.55
C SER A 433 18.16 -3.69 -13.49
N PRO A 434 17.00 -3.85 -14.15
CA PRO A 434 16.90 -4.71 -15.33
C PRO A 434 17.83 -4.19 -16.45
N GLU A 435 18.03 -5.03 -17.47
CA GLU A 435 18.70 -4.60 -18.70
C GLU A 435 17.80 -3.62 -19.46
N ASP A 436 18.36 -2.47 -19.84
CA ASP A 436 17.65 -1.42 -20.57
C ASP A 436 18.49 -0.88 -21.74
N SER A 437 17.86 -0.09 -22.61
CA SER A 437 18.48 0.47 -23.81
C SER A 437 19.40 1.64 -23.47
N ALA A 438 20.61 1.62 -24.05
CA ALA A 438 21.55 2.74 -24.10
C ALA A 438 21.62 3.31 -25.53
N GLU A 439 22.55 4.23 -25.80
CA GLU A 439 22.71 4.87 -27.12
C GLU A 439 22.85 3.85 -28.26
N GLY A 440 22.04 4.02 -29.32
CA GLY A 440 21.98 3.09 -30.45
C GLY A 440 21.47 1.70 -30.08
N ASP A 441 22.19 0.66 -30.48
CA ASP A 441 21.86 -0.74 -30.16
C ASP A 441 22.47 -1.22 -28.84
N ALA A 442 23.04 -0.31 -28.04
CA ALA A 442 23.64 -0.65 -26.77
C ALA A 442 22.60 -0.99 -25.70
N ARG A 443 23.04 -1.75 -24.71
CA ARG A 443 22.29 -2.13 -23.52
C ARG A 443 23.11 -1.85 -22.28
N TYR A 444 22.46 -1.64 -21.15
CA TYR A 444 23.17 -1.45 -19.89
C TYR A 444 22.39 -2.04 -18.71
N VAL A 445 23.14 -2.32 -17.64
CA VAL A 445 22.62 -2.71 -16.33
C VAL A 445 23.41 -1.95 -15.27
N THR A 446 22.71 -1.39 -14.29
CA THR A 446 23.32 -0.77 -13.11
C THR A 446 23.53 -1.80 -12.01
N PHE A 447 24.57 -1.61 -11.23
CA PHE A 447 24.94 -2.43 -10.08
C PHE A 447 25.31 -1.53 -8.90
N THR A 448 25.37 -2.11 -7.69
CA THR A 448 25.67 -1.38 -6.44
C THR A 448 26.97 -0.56 -6.46
N LYS A 449 27.94 -0.88 -7.33
CA LYS A 449 29.27 -0.23 -7.38
C LYS A 449 29.64 0.30 -8.77
N GLY A 450 28.71 0.35 -9.72
CA GLY A 450 28.96 0.81 -11.09
C GLY A 450 27.94 0.29 -12.08
N ALA A 451 28.27 0.29 -13.37
CA ALA A 451 27.39 -0.21 -14.42
C ALA A 451 28.15 -1.15 -15.38
N MET A 452 27.41 -1.99 -16.09
CA MET A 452 27.92 -2.74 -17.24
C MET A 452 27.20 -2.25 -18.49
N TYR A 453 27.96 -1.86 -19.51
CA TYR A 453 27.44 -1.49 -20.81
C TYR A 453 27.82 -2.54 -21.84
N TRP A 454 26.88 -2.93 -22.69
CA TRP A 454 27.08 -3.86 -23.78
C TRP A 454 26.71 -3.21 -25.12
N SER A 455 27.49 -3.51 -26.16
CA SER A 455 27.08 -3.27 -27.54
C SER A 455 27.56 -4.40 -28.44
N PRO A 456 26.98 -4.57 -29.64
CA PRO A 456 27.47 -5.54 -30.62
C PRO A 456 28.95 -5.35 -31.00
N VAL A 457 29.49 -4.13 -30.85
CA VAL A 457 30.86 -3.78 -31.24
C VAL A 457 31.85 -3.99 -30.09
N THR A 458 31.47 -3.61 -28.87
CA THR A 458 32.37 -3.55 -27.72
C THR A 458 32.25 -4.75 -26.77
N GLY A 459 31.17 -5.53 -26.87
CA GLY A 459 30.83 -6.50 -25.84
C GLY A 459 30.50 -5.84 -24.49
N PRO A 460 30.34 -6.64 -23.42
CA PRO A 460 30.05 -6.12 -22.08
C PRO A 460 31.32 -5.52 -21.46
N GLN A 461 31.23 -4.27 -20.99
CA GLN A 461 32.34 -3.54 -20.39
C GLN A 461 31.89 -2.92 -19.05
N PRO A 462 32.56 -3.25 -17.92
CA PRO A 462 32.24 -2.69 -16.62
C PRO A 462 32.84 -1.29 -16.47
N VAL A 463 32.09 -0.37 -15.85
CA VAL A 463 32.54 0.98 -15.50
C VAL A 463 32.26 1.19 -14.02
N THR A 464 33.28 1.47 -13.22
CA THR A 464 33.18 1.53 -11.75
C THR A 464 33.87 2.75 -11.13
N GLY A 465 33.54 3.03 -9.87
CA GLY A 465 34.24 3.99 -9.02
C GLY A 465 34.37 5.40 -9.61
N ALA A 466 35.53 6.04 -9.38
CA ALA A 466 35.79 7.41 -9.80
C ALA A 466 35.73 7.63 -11.32
N ILE A 467 36.01 6.59 -12.11
CA ILE A 467 35.89 6.66 -13.57
C ILE A 467 34.40 6.69 -13.98
N TYR A 468 33.56 5.88 -13.33
CA TYR A 468 32.11 5.92 -13.56
C TYR A 468 31.51 7.28 -13.17
N ASP A 469 31.88 7.83 -12.00
CA ASP A 469 31.41 9.16 -11.56
C ASP A 469 31.87 10.28 -12.51
N ALA A 470 33.10 10.21 -13.01
CA ALA A 470 33.62 11.16 -13.97
C ALA A 470 32.89 11.06 -15.33
N TRP A 471 32.66 9.84 -15.82
CA TRP A 471 31.92 9.61 -17.06
C TRP A 471 30.46 10.04 -16.94
N ALA A 472 29.84 9.83 -15.78
CA ALA A 472 28.50 10.35 -15.45
C ALA A 472 28.43 11.88 -15.57
N SER A 473 29.45 12.58 -15.05
CA SER A 473 29.53 14.06 -15.16
C SER A 473 29.63 14.55 -16.60
N LEU A 474 30.07 13.67 -17.51
CA LEU A 474 30.18 13.92 -18.95
C LEU A 474 28.95 13.44 -19.74
N SER A 475 27.83 13.11 -19.06
CA SER A 475 26.60 12.59 -19.67
C SER A 475 26.72 11.17 -20.26
N TYR A 476 27.54 10.33 -19.65
CA TYR A 476 27.66 8.90 -19.95
C TYR A 476 27.92 8.62 -21.45
N GLU A 477 27.21 7.64 -22.04
CA GLU A 477 27.39 7.22 -23.43
C GLU A 477 26.96 8.25 -24.47
N ARG A 478 26.18 9.26 -24.06
CA ARG A 478 25.81 10.42 -24.89
C ARG A 478 26.84 11.54 -24.82
N GLY A 479 27.81 11.40 -23.91
CA GLY A 479 28.92 12.32 -23.73
C GLY A 479 29.97 12.26 -24.84
N PRO A 480 30.99 13.14 -24.77
CA PRO A 480 32.06 13.20 -25.77
C PRO A 480 32.85 11.90 -25.90
N LEU A 481 32.86 11.05 -24.87
CA LEU A 481 33.62 9.79 -24.86
C LEU A 481 32.88 8.62 -25.55
N GLY A 482 31.55 8.63 -25.59
CA GLY A 482 30.75 7.49 -26.06
C GLY A 482 30.80 6.28 -25.12
N LEU A 483 30.55 5.07 -25.65
CA LEU A 483 30.51 3.83 -24.89
C LEU A 483 31.92 3.37 -24.44
N PRO A 484 32.03 2.66 -23.30
CA PRO A 484 33.26 2.00 -22.90
C PRO A 484 33.65 0.90 -23.91
N THR A 485 34.96 0.79 -24.19
CA THR A 485 35.54 -0.19 -25.11
C THR A 485 36.49 -1.17 -24.40
N SER A 486 36.76 -0.93 -23.11
CA SER A 486 37.51 -1.84 -22.24
C SER A 486 37.00 -1.77 -20.80
N ALA A 487 37.31 -2.79 -20.01
CA ALA A 487 37.34 -2.70 -18.56
C ALA A 487 38.48 -1.76 -18.10
N GLU A 488 38.54 -1.47 -16.81
CA GLU A 488 39.65 -0.74 -16.19
C GLU A 488 40.99 -1.46 -16.40
N ILE A 489 41.95 -0.75 -17.00
CA ILE A 489 43.33 -1.16 -17.16
C ILE A 489 44.11 -0.70 -15.93
N GLN A 490 44.56 -1.67 -15.14
CA GLN A 490 45.26 -1.41 -13.88
C GLN A 490 46.75 -1.14 -14.16
N GLU A 491 47.19 0.11 -13.96
CA GLU A 491 48.60 0.50 -14.03
C GLU A 491 49.14 0.87 -12.64
N PRO A 492 50.48 0.90 -12.44
CA PRO A 492 51.08 1.15 -11.13
C PRO A 492 50.69 2.49 -10.49
N LEU A 493 50.55 3.55 -11.30
CA LEU A 493 50.27 4.91 -10.83
C LEU A 493 48.89 5.43 -11.22
N GLN A 494 48.22 4.77 -12.16
CA GLN A 494 46.91 5.18 -12.66
C GLN A 494 46.01 3.98 -12.96
N ILE A 495 44.72 4.26 -13.15
CA ILE A 495 43.75 3.34 -13.72
C ILE A 495 43.21 4.01 -14.99
N THR A 496 43.30 3.33 -16.12
CA THR A 496 42.86 3.85 -17.42
C THR A 496 41.67 3.06 -17.93
N GLN A 497 40.67 3.73 -18.47
CA GLN A 497 39.58 3.07 -19.18
C GLN A 497 39.38 3.68 -20.56
N ASN A 498 39.26 2.82 -21.56
CA ASN A 498 39.04 3.25 -22.95
C ASN A 498 37.56 3.39 -23.24
N PHE A 499 37.24 4.43 -24.00
CA PHE A 499 35.93 4.72 -24.55
C PHE A 499 36.04 4.88 -26.08
N GLN A 500 34.93 4.94 -26.78
CA GLN A 500 34.90 5.02 -28.25
C GLN A 500 35.70 6.20 -28.81
N HIS A 501 35.71 7.33 -28.12
CA HIS A 501 36.29 8.58 -28.60
C HIS A 501 37.39 9.14 -27.70
N GLY A 502 37.85 8.38 -26.71
CA GLY A 502 38.87 8.85 -25.77
C GLY A 502 39.13 7.90 -24.60
N THR A 503 39.77 8.42 -23.56
CA THR A 503 40.07 7.67 -22.33
C THR A 503 39.77 8.50 -21.09
N LEU A 504 39.45 7.83 -19.98
CA LEU A 504 39.51 8.40 -18.63
C LEU A 504 40.67 7.78 -17.87
N ASN A 505 41.44 8.61 -17.18
CA ASN A 505 42.61 8.19 -16.40
C ASN A 505 42.49 8.70 -14.97
N TYR A 506 42.38 7.77 -14.02
CA TYR A 506 42.37 8.03 -12.58
C TYR A 506 43.78 7.90 -12.00
N GLU A 507 44.33 8.98 -11.45
CA GLU A 507 45.62 8.96 -10.76
C GLU A 507 45.48 8.44 -9.33
N ARG A 508 46.19 7.37 -8.98
CA ARG A 508 46.09 6.73 -7.65
C ARG A 508 46.62 7.60 -6.52
N LEU A 509 47.58 8.47 -6.79
CA LEU A 509 48.24 9.30 -5.78
C LEU A 509 47.42 10.53 -5.40
N THR A 510 46.73 11.12 -6.37
CA THR A 510 46.02 12.40 -6.22
C THR A 510 44.51 12.21 -6.12
N GLY A 511 43.98 11.10 -6.66
CA GLY A 511 42.56 10.87 -6.82
C GLY A 511 41.94 11.62 -8.00
N ASN A 512 42.76 12.32 -8.79
CA ASN A 512 42.27 13.11 -9.93
C ASN A 512 41.88 12.19 -11.09
N VAL A 513 40.81 12.57 -11.80
CA VAL A 513 40.45 11.96 -13.08
C VAL A 513 40.76 12.95 -14.20
N THR A 514 41.39 12.46 -15.26
CA THR A 514 41.62 13.23 -16.49
C THR A 514 40.95 12.56 -17.67
N GLU A 515 40.30 13.38 -18.50
CA GLU A 515 39.78 13.00 -19.80
C GLU A 515 40.85 13.24 -20.87
N VAL A 516 40.98 12.30 -21.81
CA VAL A 516 41.80 12.47 -23.01
C VAL A 516 40.97 12.19 -24.25
N VAL A 517 40.67 13.24 -25.01
CA VAL A 517 39.94 13.20 -26.30
C VAL A 517 40.81 13.90 -27.34
N ASP A 518 41.03 13.27 -28.50
CA ASP A 518 41.88 13.79 -29.58
C ASP A 518 43.29 14.25 -29.14
N GLY A 519 43.83 13.62 -28.10
CA GLY A 519 45.14 13.96 -27.51
C GLY A 519 45.14 15.19 -26.61
N ILE A 520 43.99 15.81 -26.35
CA ILE A 520 43.83 16.91 -25.41
C ILE A 520 43.48 16.33 -24.03
N THR A 521 44.30 16.64 -23.02
CA THR A 521 44.09 16.21 -21.63
C THR A 521 43.36 17.28 -20.84
N THR A 522 42.18 16.94 -20.31
CA THR A 522 41.34 17.83 -19.51
C THR A 522 41.16 17.26 -18.10
N PRO A 523 41.58 17.94 -17.03
CA PRO A 523 41.28 17.50 -15.67
C PRO A 523 39.80 17.65 -15.37
N LEU A 524 39.18 16.60 -14.82
CA LEU A 524 37.79 16.59 -14.38
C LEU A 524 37.73 16.82 -12.86
N SER A 525 36.79 17.65 -12.42
CA SER A 525 36.51 17.83 -10.99
C SER A 525 35.69 16.65 -10.48
N THR A 526 36.24 15.85 -9.57
CA THR A 526 35.56 14.69 -8.96
C THR A 526 34.59 15.08 -7.84
N GLN A 527 34.08 16.32 -7.83
CA GLN A 527 33.17 16.76 -6.78
C GLN A 527 31.82 16.06 -6.95
N ALA A 528 31.49 15.14 -6.03
CA ALA A 528 30.20 14.46 -6.01
C ALA A 528 29.07 15.51 -6.04
N PRO A 529 28.02 15.34 -6.87
CA PRO A 529 26.94 16.31 -6.96
C PRO A 529 26.33 16.55 -5.58
N SER A 530 26.50 17.76 -5.05
CA SER A 530 25.89 18.20 -3.80
C SER A 530 24.51 18.78 -4.07
N GLY A 531 23.46 17.98 -4.04
CA GLY A 531 22.08 18.44 -4.27
C GLY A 531 21.17 17.34 -4.84
N PRO A 532 19.84 17.47 -4.72
CA PRO A 532 18.92 16.34 -4.77
C PRO A 532 18.97 15.60 -6.10
N THR A 533 19.02 14.27 -6.01
CA THR A 533 18.90 13.27 -7.07
C THR A 533 19.84 13.47 -8.26
N VAL A 534 20.78 12.51 -8.42
CA VAL A 534 21.37 12.18 -9.72
C VAL A 534 20.23 12.23 -10.75
N PRO A 535 20.37 12.98 -11.86
CA PRO A 535 19.37 12.95 -12.92
C PRO A 535 19.18 11.47 -13.29
N PRO A 536 17.94 10.94 -13.30
CA PRO A 536 17.72 9.60 -13.84
C PRO A 536 18.37 9.55 -15.22
N GLU A 537 19.06 8.46 -15.53
CA GLU A 537 19.85 8.27 -16.76
C GLU A 537 18.99 8.42 -18.06
N HIS A 538 17.69 8.71 -17.92
CA HIS A 538 16.72 8.90 -19.00
C HIS A 538 15.78 10.08 -18.77
N PHE A 539 15.94 11.13 -19.58
CA PHE A 539 14.80 11.82 -20.19
C PHE A 539 14.89 11.58 -21.70
N SER A 540 14.17 10.57 -22.18
CA SER A 540 13.88 10.40 -23.60
C SER A 540 12.38 10.61 -23.81
N LEU A 541 12.00 11.72 -24.45
CA LEU A 541 10.67 11.83 -25.05
C LEU A 541 10.59 10.85 -26.23
N PRO A 542 9.43 10.20 -26.48
CA PRO A 542 9.27 9.33 -27.64
C PRO A 542 9.53 10.10 -28.93
N ALA A 543 10.51 9.65 -29.71
CA ALA A 543 10.67 10.09 -31.09
C ALA A 543 9.55 9.48 -31.92
N HIS A 544 8.60 10.30 -32.37
CA HIS A 544 7.65 9.88 -33.41
C HIS A 544 8.42 9.55 -34.70
N PRO A 545 8.21 8.38 -35.32
CA PRO A 545 8.70 8.16 -36.67
C PRO A 545 7.86 9.01 -37.63
N GLY A 546 8.49 10.02 -38.23
CA GLY A 546 7.91 10.74 -39.36
C GLY A 546 8.01 9.90 -40.64
N THR A 547 6.87 9.51 -41.19
CA THR A 547 6.41 9.85 -42.55
C THR A 547 4.93 9.56 -42.67
#